data_AF-A0AAX6MY60-F1
#
_entry.id   AF-A0AAX6MY60-F1
#
_cell.length_a   1.000
_cell.length_b   1.000
_cell.length_c   1.000
_cell.angle_alpha   90.00
_cell.angle_beta   90.00
_cell.angle_gamma   90.00
#
_symmetry.space_group_name_H-M   'P 1'
#
loop_
_entity.id
_entity.type
_entity.pdbx_description
1 polymer ?
#
loop_
_entity_poly.entity_id
_entity_poly.type
_entity_poly.pdbx_seq_one_letter_code
_entity_poly.pdbx_strand_id
1 'polypeptide(L)'
;MSSSIEFTNNYINAKLNGAVTSVNLHFNGAEDIINNEVSGPHSGTSMKLTTTFNGNNPPPKTFTVTSSASFPDSGLVTLKYGGSDDNTVEATDDKGNKGVWTILGSENN
;
A
#
# COMPACT_ATOMS: atom_id res chain seq x y z
N MET A 1 -17.60 -1.34 10.87
CA MET A 1 -16.22 -1.79 11.11
C MET A 1 -15.35 -1.11 10.07
N SER A 2 -14.23 -0.50 10.46
CA SER A 2 -13.25 0.04 9.50
C SER A 2 -12.51 -1.12 8.84
N SER A 3 -12.43 -1.13 7.51
CA SER A 3 -11.64 -2.13 6.77
C SER A 3 -10.14 -1.91 7.02
N SER A 4 -9.36 -3.00 7.03
CA SER A 4 -7.94 -2.95 7.32
C SER A 4 -7.18 -4.10 6.67
N ILE A 5 -5.89 -3.90 6.45
CA ILE A 5 -4.97 -4.92 5.95
C ILE A 5 -3.91 -5.17 7.01
N GLU A 6 -3.75 -6.43 7.40
CA GLU A 6 -2.85 -6.85 8.48
C GLU A 6 -1.58 -7.49 7.91
N PHE A 7 -0.44 -7.05 8.44
CA PHE A 7 0.89 -7.55 8.14
C PHE A 7 1.54 -8.12 9.40
N THR A 8 2.18 -9.28 9.27
CA THR A 8 2.96 -9.94 10.32
C THR A 8 4.31 -10.32 9.74
N ASN A 9 5.36 -9.56 10.09
CA ASN A 9 6.74 -9.69 9.60
C ASN A 9 6.86 -9.79 8.06
N ASN A 10 5.92 -9.21 7.33
CA ASN A 10 5.86 -9.36 5.88
C ASN A 10 6.92 -8.52 5.17
N TYR A 11 7.53 -9.09 4.14
CA TYR A 11 8.37 -8.35 3.21
C TYR A 11 7.49 -7.72 2.14
N ILE A 12 7.70 -6.46 1.83
CA ILE A 12 6.89 -5.74 0.85
C ILE A 12 7.71 -5.51 -0.42
N ASN A 13 7.21 -6.02 -1.54
CA ASN A 13 7.76 -5.77 -2.87
C ASN A 13 6.90 -4.71 -3.57
N ALA A 14 7.33 -3.46 -3.52
CA ALA A 14 6.62 -2.37 -4.18
C ALA A 14 6.90 -2.40 -5.68
N LYS A 15 5.91 -2.75 -6.49
CA LYS A 15 5.95 -2.74 -7.97
C LYS A 15 4.90 -1.79 -8.51
N LEU A 16 4.95 -0.55 -8.04
CA LEU A 16 4.04 0.52 -8.40
C LEU A 16 4.50 1.19 -9.71
N ASN A 17 3.68 2.10 -10.24
CA ASN A 17 4.03 2.91 -11.40
C ASN A 17 5.42 3.58 -11.25
N GLY A 18 6.19 3.69 -12.33
CA GLY A 18 7.56 4.23 -12.30
C GLY A 18 7.69 5.69 -11.85
N ALA A 19 6.62 6.48 -11.85
CA ALA A 19 6.61 7.83 -11.29
C ALA A 19 6.54 7.86 -9.75
N VAL A 20 6.15 6.74 -9.11
CA VAL A 20 6.13 6.59 -7.65
C VAL A 20 7.54 6.30 -7.16
N THR A 21 7.99 7.06 -6.16
CA THR A 21 9.30 6.89 -5.52
C THR A 21 9.21 6.01 -4.28
N SER A 22 8.18 6.19 -3.46
CA SER A 22 7.99 5.44 -2.23
C SER A 22 6.52 5.29 -1.86
N VAL A 23 6.25 4.37 -0.94
CA VAL A 23 4.93 4.14 -0.38
C VAL A 23 5.01 3.98 1.14
N ASN A 24 4.08 4.59 1.86
CA ASN A 24 3.94 4.46 3.31
C ASN A 24 2.61 3.78 3.67
N LEU A 25 2.64 2.79 4.55
CA LEU A 25 1.47 1.97 4.93
C LEU A 25 0.73 2.45 6.19
N HIS A 26 1.20 3.54 6.83
CA HIS A 26 0.54 4.24 7.94
C HIS A 26 0.20 3.39 9.18
N PHE A 27 0.93 2.31 9.45
CA PHE A 27 0.93 1.68 10.77
C PHE A 27 2.05 2.24 11.65
N ASN A 28 2.00 1.98 12.96
CA ASN A 28 3.00 2.48 13.90
C ASN A 28 4.40 1.95 13.55
N GLY A 29 5.38 2.83 13.37
CA GLY A 29 6.71 2.46 12.90
C GLY A 29 6.81 2.15 11.41
N ALA A 30 5.79 2.49 10.60
CA ALA A 30 5.87 2.36 9.15
C ALA A 30 6.94 3.31 8.58
N GLU A 31 7.95 2.72 7.96
CA GLU A 31 8.92 3.42 7.14
C GLU A 31 8.42 3.50 5.68
N ASP A 32 9.00 4.44 4.93
CA ASP A 32 8.76 4.53 3.50
C ASP A 32 9.40 3.33 2.79
N ILE A 33 8.59 2.60 2.05
CA ILE A 33 9.03 1.49 1.21
C ILE A 33 9.37 2.04 -0.15
N ILE A 34 10.63 1.87 -0.56
CA ILE A 34 11.13 2.35 -1.86
C ILE A 34 10.49 1.52 -2.99
N ASN A 35 10.02 2.21 -4.03
CA ASN A 35 9.42 1.54 -5.18
C ASN A 35 10.48 0.78 -6.00
N ASN A 36 10.10 -0.36 -6.57
CA ASN A 36 10.96 -1.31 -7.27
C ASN A 36 12.03 -1.99 -6.40
N GLU A 37 11.88 -1.93 -5.07
CA GLU A 37 12.71 -2.64 -4.11
C GLU A 37 11.86 -3.55 -3.22
N VAL A 38 12.53 -4.52 -2.59
CA VAL A 38 11.93 -5.34 -1.54
C VAL A 38 12.35 -4.74 -0.20
N SER A 39 11.37 -4.40 0.64
CA SER A 39 11.59 -3.84 1.96
C SER A 39 12.17 -4.85 2.95
N GLY A 40 12.51 -4.38 4.15
CA GLY A 40 12.62 -5.24 5.33
C GLY A 40 11.24 -5.77 5.80
N PRO A 41 11.22 -6.60 6.86
CA PRO A 41 9.97 -7.12 7.41
C PRO A 41 9.16 -6.03 8.10
N HIS A 42 7.85 -6.02 7.86
CA HIS A 42 6.90 -5.08 8.44
C HIS A 42 5.77 -5.80 9.18
N SER A 43 5.39 -5.25 10.34
CA SER A 43 4.29 -5.73 11.17
C SER A 43 3.38 -4.57 11.53
N GLY A 44 2.07 -4.76 11.36
CA GLY A 44 1.09 -3.74 11.71
C GLY A 44 -0.20 -3.83 10.90
N THR A 45 -1.15 -2.99 11.28
CA THR A 45 -2.47 -2.89 10.64
C THR A 45 -2.54 -1.61 9.83
N SER A 46 -2.60 -1.73 8.51
CA SER A 46 -2.78 -0.59 7.60
C SER A 46 -4.26 -0.34 7.36
N MET A 47 -4.69 0.91 7.53
CA MET A 47 -6.00 1.41 7.08
C MET A 47 -5.87 2.44 5.94
N LYS A 48 -4.65 2.94 5.74
CA LYS A 48 -4.32 3.98 4.76
C LYS A 48 -2.99 3.65 4.10
N LEU A 49 -2.81 4.15 2.90
CA LEU A 49 -1.57 4.03 2.16
C LEU A 49 -1.31 5.37 1.46
N THR A 50 -0.08 5.88 1.50
CA THR A 50 0.30 7.06 0.72
C THR A 50 1.38 6.71 -0.28
N THR A 51 1.17 7.05 -1.55
CA THR A 51 2.20 7.00 -2.59
C THR A 51 2.83 8.37 -2.76
N THR A 52 4.15 8.44 -2.72
CA THR A 52 4.94 9.65 -2.97
C THR A 52 5.51 9.60 -4.37
N PHE A 53 5.44 10.70 -5.11
CA PHE A 53 5.91 10.81 -6.48
C PHE A 53 7.21 11.59 -6.58
N ASN A 54 7.97 11.37 -7.66
CA ASN A 54 9.23 12.06 -7.86
C ASN A 54 9.07 13.59 -7.82
N GLY A 55 9.87 14.25 -6.99
CA GLY A 55 9.78 15.70 -6.78
C GLY A 55 8.44 16.19 -6.22
N ASN A 56 7.61 15.31 -5.65
CA ASN A 56 6.23 15.60 -5.23
C ASN A 56 5.37 16.18 -6.37
N ASN A 57 5.60 15.71 -7.60
CA ASN A 57 4.82 16.07 -8.77
C ASN A 57 4.31 14.83 -9.51
N PRO A 58 3.01 14.47 -9.40
CA PRO A 58 1.97 15.17 -8.64
C PRO A 58 2.17 15.07 -7.12
N PRO A 59 1.41 15.84 -6.31
CA PRO A 59 1.43 15.69 -4.85
C PRO A 59 1.17 14.24 -4.40
N PRO A 60 1.66 13.82 -3.22
CA PRO A 60 1.40 12.49 -2.69
C PRO A 60 -0.09 12.16 -2.64
N LYS A 61 -0.44 10.91 -2.98
CA LYS A 61 -1.82 10.43 -3.01
C LYS A 61 -2.06 9.47 -1.87
N THR A 62 -3.16 9.66 -1.14
CA THR A 62 -3.55 8.81 -0.01
C THR A 62 -4.80 8.00 -0.35
N PHE A 63 -4.74 6.70 -0.07
CA PHE A 63 -5.77 5.71 -0.32
C PHE A 63 -6.26 5.14 1.02
N THR A 64 -7.51 4.67 1.07
CA THR A 64 -8.09 4.01 2.25
C THR A 64 -8.47 2.58 1.93
N VAL A 65 -8.39 1.68 2.91
CA VAL A 65 -8.74 0.26 2.69
C VAL A 65 -10.21 0.13 2.33
N THR A 66 -10.48 -0.57 1.23
CA THR A 66 -11.84 -0.96 0.81
C THR A 66 -12.02 -2.47 0.82
N SER A 67 -10.94 -3.24 0.66
CA SER A 67 -10.93 -4.70 0.84
C SER A 67 -9.88 -5.10 1.88
N SER A 68 -10.34 -5.74 2.95
CA SER A 68 -9.47 -6.24 4.02
C SER A 68 -8.72 -7.50 3.61
N ALA A 69 -7.56 -7.72 4.22
CA ALA A 69 -6.80 -8.97 4.13
C ALA A 69 -5.93 -9.15 5.38
N SER A 70 -5.61 -10.39 5.72
CA SER A 70 -4.55 -10.71 6.68
C SER A 70 -3.52 -11.57 5.98
N PHE A 71 -2.31 -11.06 5.84
CA PHE A 71 -1.22 -11.78 5.18
C PHE A 71 -0.56 -12.76 6.15
N PRO A 72 -0.11 -13.94 5.67
CA PRO A 72 0.57 -14.92 6.50
C PRO A 72 1.90 -14.37 7.03
N ASP A 73 2.32 -14.82 8.21
CA ASP A 73 3.59 -14.43 8.82
C ASP A 73 4.77 -14.62 7.87
N SER A 74 5.64 -13.63 7.79
CA SER A 74 6.90 -13.63 7.04
C SER A 74 6.73 -13.84 5.52
N GLY A 75 5.50 -13.70 5.00
CA GLY A 75 5.18 -13.80 3.58
C GLY A 75 5.64 -12.57 2.79
N LEU A 76 5.88 -12.77 1.48
CA LEU A 76 6.15 -11.69 0.54
C LEU A 76 4.82 -11.12 0.02
N VAL A 77 4.61 -9.82 0.21
CA VAL A 77 3.44 -9.10 -0.30
C VAL A 77 3.88 -8.17 -1.41
N THR A 78 3.28 -8.31 -2.60
CA THR A 78 3.54 -7.43 -3.74
C THR A 78 2.49 -6.33 -3.81
N LEU A 79 2.94 -5.07 -3.87
CA LEU A 79 2.09 -3.92 -4.15
C LEU A 79 2.09 -3.61 -5.65
N LYS A 80 0.92 -3.29 -6.19
CA LYS A 80 0.72 -2.89 -7.60
C LYS A 80 -0.20 -1.68 -7.71
N TYR A 81 -0.18 -1.03 -8.87
CA TYR A 81 -0.91 0.21 -9.20
C TYR A 81 -0.37 1.43 -8.47
N GLY A 82 -1.23 2.32 -7.94
CA GLY A 82 -0.81 3.49 -7.15
C GLY A 82 -0.15 4.63 -7.94
N GLY A 83 -0.19 4.60 -9.27
CA GLY A 83 0.25 5.70 -10.11
C GLY A 83 -0.60 6.98 -9.96
N SER A 84 -0.15 8.03 -10.66
CA SER A 84 -0.83 9.34 -10.70
C SER A 84 -2.29 9.22 -11.13
N ASP A 85 -2.57 8.33 -12.08
CA ASP A 85 -3.90 8.12 -12.65
C ASP A 85 -4.65 6.93 -12.02
N ASP A 86 -3.99 6.15 -11.15
CA ASP A 86 -4.61 5.00 -10.49
C ASP A 86 -5.44 5.45 -9.29
N ASN A 87 -6.64 4.91 -9.14
CA ASN A 87 -7.47 5.11 -7.95
C ASN A 87 -7.33 3.99 -6.92
N THR A 88 -6.50 2.99 -7.20
CA THR A 88 -6.33 1.81 -6.34
C THR A 88 -4.85 1.49 -6.14
N VAL A 89 -4.58 0.86 -5.00
CA VAL A 89 -3.35 0.11 -4.72
C VAL A 89 -3.77 -1.27 -4.26
N GLU A 90 -3.15 -2.30 -4.82
CA GLU A 90 -3.44 -3.68 -4.47
C GLU A 90 -2.24 -4.32 -3.79
N ALA A 91 -2.47 -5.00 -2.68
CA ALA A 91 -1.53 -5.89 -2.03
C ALA A 91 -1.93 -7.34 -2.30
N THR A 92 -0.98 -8.16 -2.75
CA THR A 92 -1.21 -9.59 -3.03
C THR A 92 -0.05 -10.45 -2.56
N ASP A 93 -0.33 -11.62 -1.99
CA ASP A 93 0.68 -12.64 -1.70
C ASP A 93 0.66 -13.78 -2.75
N ASP A 94 1.53 -14.78 -2.57
CA ASP A 94 1.63 -15.97 -3.42
C ASP A 94 0.48 -16.98 -3.22
N LYS A 95 -0.30 -16.82 -2.14
CA LYS A 95 -1.46 -17.66 -1.80
C LYS A 95 -2.77 -17.11 -2.32
N GLY A 96 -2.76 -15.91 -2.91
CA GLY A 96 -3.92 -15.24 -3.47
C GLY A 96 -4.70 -14.39 -2.46
N ASN A 97 -4.18 -14.15 -1.26
CA ASN A 97 -4.74 -13.17 -0.35
C ASN A 97 -4.60 -11.79 -0.97
N LYS A 98 -5.65 -10.97 -0.90
CA LYS A 98 -5.70 -9.66 -1.58
C LYS A 98 -6.30 -8.58 -0.69
N GLY A 99 -5.52 -7.55 -0.42
CA GLY A 99 -5.96 -6.31 0.20
C GLY A 99 -6.00 -5.18 -0.83
N VAL A 100 -6.96 -4.26 -0.71
CA VAL A 100 -7.10 -3.12 -1.65
C VAL A 100 -7.30 -1.82 -0.90
N TRP A 101 -6.48 -0.82 -1.22
CA TRP A 101 -6.74 0.57 -0.89
C TRP A 101 -7.27 1.31 -2.11
N THR A 102 -8.26 2.19 -1.93
CA THR A 102 -8.89 2.96 -3.00
C THR A 102 -8.99 4.43 -2.58
N ILE A 103 -8.91 5.36 -3.53
CA ILE A 103 -9.36 6.73 -3.30
C ILE A 103 -10.88 6.70 -3.29
N LEU A 104 -11.47 6.84 -2.11
CA LEU A 104 -12.87 7.19 -2.02
C LEU A 104 -12.96 8.64 -2.51
N GLY A 105 -13.45 8.83 -3.74
CA GLY A 105 -13.75 10.17 -4.24
C GLY A 105 -14.60 10.86 -3.18
N SER A 106 -14.26 12.12 -2.86
CA SER A 106 -15.07 12.96 -1.99
C SER A 106 -16.53 12.69 -2.30
N GLU A 107 -17.31 12.25 -1.31
CA GLU A 107 -18.76 12.34 -1.44
C GLU A 107 -19.03 13.80 -1.79
N ASN A 108 -19.40 14.06 -3.04
CA ASN A 108 -19.85 15.36 -3.47
C ASN A 108 -21.08 15.65 -2.62
N ASN A 109 -20.92 16.52 -1.61
CA ASN A 109 -22.02 17.07 -0.83
C ASN A 109 -22.02 18.57 -1.06
#